data_AF-A0A414ZRD8-F1
#
_entry.id   AF-A0A414ZRD8-F1
#
_cell.length_a   1.000
_cell.length_b   1.000
_cell.length_c   1.000
_cell.angle_alpha   90.00
_cell.angle_beta   90.00
_cell.angle_gamma   90.00
#
_symmetry.space_group_name_H-M   'P 1'
#
loop_
_entity.id
_entity.type
_entity.pdbx_description
1 polymer ?
#
loop_
_entity_poly.entity_id
_entity_poly.type
_entity_poly.pdbx_seq_one_letter_code
_entity_poly.pdbx_strand_id
1 'polypeptide(L)'
;MYILNEKEYIREILVSGNKPDNISNGYLITLIAKYYFDRGKDPNILIDTVKAKMLEFNIEGYQEYRYANKIKKTCIDLYDSESKNLFRELEYVPIYEKELKVVESLPNDRQKKFMFTLFAIARYMNSEGWINKKDSRGLSEVFKLANVTLSSDKRNELLHELYSNGYIHFGKKVNNLNIKIDLGDTDDDVAYKVTQFENIGNQYIGNFKKGYKQCANGCGRKIKIKGTNDKYCKYCAREKQLEWQRNSMRKSRETSMCEVS
;
A
#
# COMPACT_ATOMS: atom_id res chain seq x y z
N MET A 1 2.38 2.14 -5.00
CA MET A 1 1.35 2.49 -4.01
C MET A 1 0.23 1.48 -4.11
N TYR A 2 -0.32 1.06 -2.97
CA TYR A 2 -1.39 0.07 -2.88
C TYR A 2 -2.49 0.69 -2.03
N ILE A 3 -3.68 0.84 -2.61
CA ILE A 3 -4.83 1.48 -1.97
C ILE A 3 -5.98 0.49 -2.02
N LEU A 4 -6.43 0.05 -0.84
CA LEU A 4 -7.51 -0.91 -0.75
C LEU A 4 -8.86 -0.26 -1.06
N ASN A 5 -9.11 0.93 -0.50
CA ASN A 5 -10.32 1.69 -0.75
C ASN A 5 -9.99 3.04 -1.42
N GLU A 6 -10.01 3.05 -2.75
CA GLU A 6 -9.74 4.24 -3.55
C GLU A 6 -10.76 5.35 -3.33
N LYS A 7 -12.03 4.99 -3.05
CA LYS A 7 -13.13 5.93 -2.88
C LYS A 7 -13.01 6.71 -1.58
N GLU A 8 -12.73 6.02 -0.48
CA GLU A 8 -12.49 6.69 0.79
C GLU A 8 -11.20 7.51 0.75
N TYR A 9 -10.16 6.96 0.14
CA TYR A 9 -8.89 7.65 -0.01
C TYR A 9 -9.02 8.99 -0.77
N ILE A 10 -9.76 9.04 -1.89
CA ILE A 10 -9.94 10.31 -2.60
C ILE A 10 -10.81 11.31 -1.82
N ARG A 11 -11.79 10.84 -1.03
CA ARG A 11 -12.59 11.72 -0.16
C ARG A 11 -11.71 12.41 0.87
N GLU A 12 -10.86 11.67 1.56
CA GLU A 12 -9.92 12.22 2.54
C GLU A 12 -9.00 13.27 1.90
N ILE A 13 -8.46 12.98 0.71
CA ILE A 13 -7.61 13.91 -0.03
C ILE A 13 -8.37 15.20 -0.37
N LEU A 14 -9.58 15.09 -0.93
CA LEU A 14 -10.40 16.25 -1.32
C LEU A 14 -10.78 17.11 -0.10
N VAL A 15 -11.07 16.50 1.05
CA VAL A 15 -11.35 17.21 2.31
C VAL A 15 -10.10 17.92 2.83
N SER A 16 -8.95 17.24 2.79
CA SER A 16 -7.69 17.82 3.27
C SER A 16 -7.17 18.98 2.43
N GLY A 17 -7.61 19.07 1.15
CA GLY A 17 -7.11 20.03 0.17
C GLY A 17 -5.65 19.85 -0.22
N ASN A 18 -4.97 18.82 0.29
CA ASN A 18 -3.54 18.60 0.11
C ASN A 18 -3.27 17.30 -0.63
N LYS A 19 -2.40 17.35 -1.64
CA LYS A 19 -1.95 16.15 -2.34
C LYS A 19 -0.93 15.40 -1.47
N PRO A 20 -1.12 14.10 -1.17
CA PRO A 20 -0.11 13.30 -0.50
C PRO A 20 1.14 13.05 -1.38
N ASP A 21 2.32 13.02 -0.77
CA ASP A 21 3.61 12.84 -1.48
C ASP A 21 3.72 11.50 -2.21
N ASN A 22 3.07 10.46 -1.66
CA ASN A 22 3.16 9.09 -2.14
C ASN A 22 2.32 8.79 -3.40
N ILE A 23 1.53 9.76 -3.89
CA ILE A 23 0.72 9.62 -5.10
C ILE A 23 1.30 10.41 -6.26
N SER A 24 1.20 9.87 -7.48
CA SER A 24 1.54 10.62 -8.68
C SER A 24 0.38 11.52 -9.10
N ASN A 25 0.68 12.66 -9.74
CA ASN A 25 -0.34 13.53 -10.32
C ASN A 25 -1.23 12.75 -11.31
N GLY A 26 -0.63 11.87 -12.11
CA GLY A 26 -1.37 11.04 -13.06
C GLY A 26 -2.40 10.11 -12.41
N TYR A 27 -2.11 9.58 -11.22
CA TYR A 27 -3.05 8.74 -10.48
C TYR A 27 -4.07 9.57 -9.70
N LEU A 28 -3.68 10.72 -9.14
CA LEU A 28 -4.61 11.70 -8.57
C LEU A 28 -5.68 12.12 -9.59
N ILE A 29 -5.27 12.45 -10.82
CA ILE A 29 -6.17 12.76 -11.94
C ILE A 29 -7.18 11.63 -12.15
N THR A 30 -6.73 10.37 -12.14
CA THR A 30 -7.62 9.20 -12.27
C THR A 30 -8.61 9.10 -11.12
N LEU A 31 -8.19 9.33 -9.88
CA LEU A 31 -9.08 9.28 -8.72
C LEU A 31 -10.12 10.43 -8.72
N ILE A 32 -9.70 11.65 -9.05
CA ILE A 32 -10.60 12.82 -9.17
C ILE A 32 -11.62 12.56 -10.29
N ALA A 33 -11.15 12.10 -11.46
CA ALA A 33 -12.03 11.80 -12.59
C ALA A 33 -13.08 10.75 -12.21
N LYS A 34 -12.67 9.64 -11.56
CA LYS A 34 -13.62 8.62 -11.06
C LYS A 34 -14.61 9.19 -10.04
N TYR A 35 -14.17 10.11 -9.17
CA TYR A 35 -14.99 10.66 -8.09
C TYR A 35 -16.10 11.58 -8.59
N TYR A 36 -15.80 12.41 -9.58
CA TYR A 36 -16.74 13.35 -10.18
C TYR A 36 -17.44 12.82 -11.44
N PHE A 37 -17.12 11.60 -11.87
CA PHE A 37 -17.72 10.99 -13.05
C PHE A 37 -19.23 10.79 -12.85
N ASP A 38 -19.98 11.28 -13.84
CA ASP A 38 -21.42 11.12 -13.92
C ASP A 38 -21.76 10.83 -15.38
N ARG A 39 -22.28 9.63 -15.63
CA ARG A 39 -22.53 9.11 -16.98
C ARG A 39 -23.60 9.94 -17.73
N GLY A 40 -24.42 10.72 -17.01
CA GLY A 40 -25.42 11.61 -17.61
C GLY A 40 -24.90 13.01 -18.00
N LYS A 41 -23.63 13.33 -17.72
CA LYS A 41 -23.04 14.64 -18.01
C LYS A 41 -22.14 14.63 -19.23
N ASP A 42 -21.92 15.81 -19.79
CA ASP A 42 -21.00 15.99 -20.91
C ASP A 42 -19.55 15.71 -20.47
N PRO A 43 -18.76 14.96 -21.27
CA PRO A 43 -17.37 14.67 -20.94
C PRO A 43 -16.47 15.90 -20.71
N ASN A 44 -16.74 17.02 -21.38
CA ASN A 44 -15.98 18.26 -21.19
C ASN A 44 -16.21 18.86 -19.80
N ILE A 45 -17.40 18.72 -19.22
CA ILE A 45 -17.68 19.15 -17.84
C ILE A 45 -16.78 18.39 -16.86
N LEU A 46 -16.60 17.08 -17.07
CA LEU A 46 -15.70 16.29 -16.23
C LEU A 46 -14.23 16.72 -16.41
N ILE A 47 -13.80 16.96 -17.65
CA ILE A 47 -12.45 17.45 -17.95
C ILE A 47 -12.17 18.76 -17.22
N ASP A 48 -13.09 19.73 -17.31
CA ASP A 48 -12.96 21.03 -16.67
C ASP A 48 -12.99 20.92 -15.15
N THR A 49 -13.84 20.04 -14.60
CA THR A 49 -13.89 19.74 -13.16
C THR A 49 -12.55 19.18 -12.67
N VAL A 50 -11.96 18.23 -13.39
CA VAL A 50 -10.66 17.64 -13.02
C VAL A 50 -9.55 18.69 -13.07
N LYS A 51 -9.54 19.57 -14.09
CA LYS A 51 -8.58 20.66 -14.18
C LYS A 51 -8.69 21.62 -13.01
N ALA A 52 -9.91 22.09 -12.70
CA ALA A 52 -10.16 22.98 -11.57
C ALA A 52 -9.69 22.36 -10.25
N LYS A 53 -10.04 21.08 -10.00
CA LYS A 53 -9.61 20.38 -8.79
C LYS A 53 -8.10 20.20 -8.70
N MET A 54 -7.41 19.93 -9.80
CA MET A 54 -5.95 19.84 -9.81
C MET A 54 -5.28 21.18 -9.44
N LEU A 55 -5.88 22.31 -9.80
CA LEU A 55 -5.39 23.65 -9.44
C LEU A 55 -5.59 23.96 -7.94
N GLU A 56 -6.67 23.47 -7.33
CA GLU A 56 -6.95 23.66 -5.90
C GLU A 56 -5.88 23.04 -4.97
N PHE A 57 -5.21 21.97 -5.40
CA PHE A 57 -4.18 21.29 -4.59
C PHE A 57 -2.85 22.06 -4.44
N ASN A 58 -2.71 23.23 -5.05
CA ASN A 58 -1.50 24.08 -5.01
C ASN A 58 -0.18 23.28 -5.20
N ILE A 59 -0.17 22.38 -6.18
CA ILE A 59 0.96 21.47 -6.40
C ILE A 59 2.13 22.26 -7.00
N GLU A 60 3.25 22.29 -6.28
CA GLU A 60 4.46 23.00 -6.72
C GLU A 60 4.91 22.55 -8.11
N GLY A 61 5.14 23.52 -9.01
CA GLY A 61 5.59 23.26 -10.38
C GLY A 61 4.56 22.57 -11.27
N TYR A 62 3.29 22.49 -10.87
CA TYR A 62 2.23 21.95 -11.72
C TYR A 62 2.01 22.83 -12.96
N GLN A 63 1.94 22.17 -14.11
CA GLN A 63 1.71 22.79 -15.40
C GLN A 63 0.60 22.03 -16.12
N GLU A 64 -0.60 22.62 -16.21
CA GLU A 64 -1.79 21.95 -16.75
C GLU A 64 -1.56 21.35 -18.14
N TYR A 65 -0.87 22.06 -19.04
CA TYR A 65 -0.63 21.60 -20.42
C TYR A 65 0.11 20.25 -20.48
N ARG A 66 0.97 19.95 -19.48
CA ARG A 66 1.68 18.66 -19.41
C ARG A 66 0.75 17.48 -19.11
N TYR A 67 -0.39 17.76 -18.47
CA TYR A 67 -1.37 16.77 -18.05
C TYR A 67 -2.67 16.81 -18.86
N ALA A 68 -2.89 17.83 -19.70
CA ALA A 68 -4.12 18.01 -20.48
C ALA A 68 -4.53 16.74 -21.26
N ASN A 69 -3.59 16.12 -21.98
CA ASN A 69 -3.84 14.86 -22.71
C ASN A 69 -4.19 13.70 -21.77
N LYS A 70 -3.52 13.61 -20.61
CA LYS A 70 -3.79 12.58 -19.61
C LYS A 70 -5.17 12.77 -18.97
N ILE A 71 -5.55 14.01 -18.65
CA ILE A 71 -6.87 14.36 -18.12
C ILE A 71 -7.95 13.98 -19.14
N LYS A 72 -7.84 14.50 -20.37
CA LYS A 72 -8.80 14.23 -21.45
C LYS A 72 -8.98 12.73 -21.69
N LYS A 73 -7.87 12.00 -21.88
CA LYS A 73 -7.91 10.56 -22.07
C LYS A 73 -8.57 9.84 -20.90
N THR A 74 -8.16 10.15 -19.67
CA THR A 74 -8.71 9.49 -18.47
C THR A 74 -10.21 9.74 -18.31
N CYS A 75 -10.70 10.94 -18.64
CA CYS A 75 -12.13 11.25 -18.59
C CYS A 75 -12.89 10.49 -19.68
N ILE A 76 -12.40 10.51 -20.93
CA ILE A 76 -13.05 9.81 -22.05
C ILE A 76 -13.10 8.30 -21.80
N ASP A 77 -12.00 7.70 -21.36
CA ASP A 77 -11.92 6.27 -21.04
C ASP A 77 -12.99 5.83 -20.01
N LEU A 78 -13.48 6.74 -19.16
CA LEU A 78 -14.57 6.43 -18.20
C LEU A 78 -15.96 6.38 -18.86
N TYR A 79 -16.22 7.23 -19.87
CA TYR A 79 -17.47 7.19 -20.64
C TYR A 79 -17.52 5.99 -21.57
N ASP A 80 -16.38 5.61 -22.13
CA ASP A 80 -16.24 4.41 -22.98
C ASP A 80 -16.27 3.10 -22.17
N SER A 81 -16.09 3.18 -20.84
CA SER A 81 -16.09 2.02 -19.96
C SER A 81 -17.51 1.59 -19.60
N GLU A 82 -17.80 0.31 -19.82
CA GLU A 82 -19.01 -0.36 -19.34
C GLU A 82 -18.97 -0.67 -17.84
N SER A 83 -17.81 -0.51 -17.18
CA SER A 83 -17.67 -0.84 -15.76
C SER A 83 -18.62 0.01 -14.91
N LYS A 84 -19.36 -0.65 -14.02
CA LYS A 84 -20.14 0.01 -12.96
C LYS A 84 -19.30 0.29 -11.72
N ASN A 85 -18.25 -0.50 -11.50
CA ASN A 85 -17.33 -0.35 -10.36
C ASN A 85 -16.07 0.37 -10.82
N LEU A 86 -16.09 1.69 -10.69
CA LEU A 86 -14.95 2.54 -11.05
C LEU A 86 -13.83 2.49 -10.03
N PHE A 87 -14.18 2.35 -8.75
CA PHE A 87 -13.22 2.33 -7.65
C PHE A 87 -12.86 0.91 -7.24
N ARG A 88 -11.61 0.72 -6.81
CA ARG A 88 -11.26 -0.44 -5.97
C ARG A 88 -11.71 -0.15 -4.55
N GLU A 89 -12.56 -1.01 -4.00
CA GLU A 89 -13.12 -0.92 -2.65
C GLU A 89 -12.97 -2.27 -1.95
N LEU A 90 -11.73 -2.61 -1.58
CA LEU A 90 -11.39 -3.78 -0.79
C LEU A 90 -11.33 -3.41 0.70
N GLU A 91 -11.90 -4.25 1.56
CA GLU A 91 -11.69 -4.15 3.01
C GLU A 91 -10.32 -4.68 3.43
N TYR A 92 -9.91 -5.79 2.81
CA TYR A 92 -8.62 -6.44 3.03
C TYR A 92 -8.22 -7.27 1.82
N VAL A 93 -6.95 -7.65 1.78
CA VAL A 93 -6.43 -8.66 0.86
C VAL A 93 -6.22 -9.97 1.64
N PRO A 94 -6.88 -11.08 1.26
CA PRO A 94 -6.74 -12.35 1.95
C PRO A 94 -5.39 -13.00 1.64
N ILE A 95 -4.78 -13.60 2.68
CA ILE A 95 -3.76 -14.62 2.55
C ILE A 95 -4.35 -15.91 3.10
N TYR A 96 -4.32 -16.96 2.30
CA TYR A 96 -4.95 -18.24 2.63
C TYR A 96 -3.98 -19.18 3.37
N GLU A 97 -4.51 -20.13 4.12
CA GLU A 97 -3.74 -21.11 4.89
C GLU A 97 -2.73 -21.88 4.03
N LYS A 98 -3.10 -22.31 2.82
CA LYS A 98 -2.15 -22.96 1.91
C LYS A 98 -1.00 -22.06 1.46
N GLU A 99 -1.26 -20.77 1.27
CA GLU A 99 -0.21 -19.80 0.92
C GLU A 99 0.72 -19.59 2.11
N LEU A 100 0.15 -19.54 3.32
CA LEU A 100 0.94 -19.43 4.55
C LEU A 100 1.82 -20.67 4.75
N LYS A 101 1.32 -21.88 4.49
CA LYS A 101 2.11 -23.13 4.53
C LYS A 101 3.30 -23.08 3.56
N VAL A 102 3.12 -22.54 2.36
CA VAL A 102 4.22 -22.30 1.40
C VAL A 102 5.23 -21.30 1.96
N VAL A 103 4.78 -20.23 2.62
CA VAL A 103 5.69 -19.29 3.27
C VAL A 103 6.46 -19.96 4.41
N GLU A 104 5.82 -20.80 5.21
CA GLU A 104 6.43 -21.44 6.37
C GLU A 104 7.48 -22.48 6.01
N SER A 105 7.36 -23.14 4.85
CA SER A 105 8.32 -24.14 4.37
C SER A 105 9.67 -23.54 3.97
N LEU A 106 9.75 -22.23 3.71
CA LEU A 106 10.98 -21.58 3.29
C LEU A 106 12.03 -21.55 4.43
N PRO A 107 13.32 -21.73 4.14
CA PRO A 107 14.35 -21.94 5.16
C PRO A 107 14.66 -20.73 6.06
N ASN A 108 14.45 -19.50 5.58
CA ASN A 108 14.90 -18.31 6.32
C ASN A 108 13.91 -17.15 6.27
N ASP A 109 13.94 -16.30 7.31
CA ASP A 109 13.06 -15.13 7.44
C ASP A 109 13.05 -14.21 6.22
N ARG A 110 14.17 -14.06 5.48
CA ARG A 110 14.20 -13.15 4.33
C ARG A 110 13.34 -13.70 3.20
N GLN A 111 13.47 -14.99 2.88
CA GLN A 111 12.63 -15.66 1.90
C GLN A 111 11.17 -15.70 2.37
N LYS A 112 10.90 -16.06 3.63
CA LYS A 112 9.52 -16.06 4.19
C LYS A 112 8.83 -14.71 4.02
N LYS A 113 9.50 -13.64 4.43
CA LYS A 113 9.00 -12.27 4.32
C LYS A 113 8.74 -11.84 2.89
N PHE A 114 9.67 -12.18 1.99
CA PHE A 114 9.56 -11.84 0.58
C PHE A 114 8.38 -12.58 -0.06
N MET A 115 8.27 -13.90 0.15
CA MET A 115 7.19 -14.72 -0.39
C MET A 115 5.81 -14.29 0.12
N PHE A 116 5.67 -14.04 1.43
CA PHE A 116 4.43 -13.50 1.99
C PHE A 116 4.03 -12.17 1.34
N THR A 117 5.00 -11.32 1.05
CA THR A 117 4.78 -10.05 0.37
C THR A 117 4.34 -10.25 -1.09
N LEU A 118 4.91 -11.24 -1.79
CA LEU A 118 4.47 -11.59 -3.14
C LEU A 118 3.01 -12.04 -3.16
N PHE A 119 2.59 -12.89 -2.22
CA PHE A 119 1.18 -13.30 -2.08
C PHE A 119 0.24 -12.10 -1.89
N ALA A 120 0.57 -11.22 -0.94
CA ALA A 120 -0.22 -10.01 -0.69
C ALA A 120 -0.33 -9.13 -1.95
N ILE A 121 0.77 -8.92 -2.67
CA ILE A 121 0.77 -8.11 -3.90
C ILE A 121 -0.02 -8.81 -5.01
N ALA A 122 0.20 -10.09 -5.25
CA ALA A 122 -0.45 -10.83 -6.32
C ALA A 122 -1.98 -10.87 -6.12
N ARG A 123 -2.45 -11.11 -4.90
CA ARG A 123 -3.87 -11.07 -4.54
C ARG A 123 -4.45 -9.67 -4.70
N TYR A 124 -3.72 -8.63 -4.30
CA TYR A 124 -4.13 -7.24 -4.55
C TYR A 124 -4.25 -6.91 -6.05
N MET A 125 -3.29 -7.37 -6.85
CA MET A 125 -3.24 -7.10 -8.28
C MET A 125 -4.33 -7.86 -9.05
N ASN A 126 -4.85 -8.95 -8.48
CA ASN A 126 -5.86 -9.83 -9.08
C ASN A 126 -5.55 -10.13 -10.56
N SER A 127 -4.30 -10.51 -10.83
CA SER A 127 -3.74 -10.69 -12.17
C SER A 127 -3.12 -12.09 -12.30
N GLU A 128 -3.86 -13.14 -11.92
CA GLU A 128 -3.43 -14.55 -12.04
C GLU A 128 -2.03 -14.83 -11.46
N GLY A 129 -1.72 -14.23 -10.31
CA GLY A 129 -0.42 -14.41 -9.64
C GLY A 129 0.68 -13.43 -10.07
N TRP A 130 0.46 -12.59 -11.07
CA TRP A 130 1.44 -11.59 -11.53
C TRP A 130 1.47 -10.33 -10.66
N ILE A 131 2.68 -9.87 -10.31
CA ILE A 131 2.88 -8.64 -9.49
C ILE A 131 3.19 -7.37 -10.30
N ASN A 132 3.30 -7.50 -11.62
CA ASN A 132 3.51 -6.48 -12.66
C ASN A 132 4.62 -5.47 -12.37
N LYS A 133 5.84 -5.94 -12.04
CA LYS A 133 7.03 -5.08 -11.87
C LYS A 133 7.90 -5.08 -13.11
N LYS A 134 7.93 -3.96 -13.83
CA LYS A 134 8.65 -3.84 -15.11
C LYS A 134 10.15 -3.61 -14.94
N ASP A 135 10.55 -2.79 -13.97
CA ASP A 135 11.92 -2.31 -13.79
C ASP A 135 12.47 -2.58 -12.38
N SER A 136 13.76 -2.31 -12.20
CA SER A 136 14.49 -2.51 -10.94
C SER A 136 13.94 -1.66 -9.79
N ARG A 137 13.35 -0.50 -10.10
CA ARG A 137 12.66 0.35 -9.11
C ARG A 137 11.40 -0.34 -8.60
N GLY A 138 10.56 -0.84 -9.50
CA GLY A 138 9.36 -1.59 -9.17
C GLY A 138 9.66 -2.81 -8.31
N LEU A 139 10.71 -3.57 -8.65
CA LEU A 139 11.16 -4.70 -7.84
C LEU A 139 11.72 -4.26 -6.47
N SER A 140 12.47 -3.15 -6.43
CA SER A 140 12.99 -2.59 -5.16
C SER A 140 11.87 -2.21 -4.19
N GLU A 141 10.73 -1.72 -4.68
CA GLU A 141 9.56 -1.44 -3.84
C GLU A 141 8.98 -2.72 -3.20
N VAL A 142 9.04 -3.86 -3.90
CA VAL A 142 8.63 -5.16 -3.34
C VAL A 142 9.55 -5.55 -2.18
N PHE A 143 10.87 -5.41 -2.35
CA PHE A 143 11.83 -5.67 -1.27
C PHE A 143 11.65 -4.72 -0.07
N LYS A 144 11.31 -3.45 -0.31
CA LYS A 144 10.99 -2.48 0.75
C LYS A 144 9.75 -2.89 1.53
N LEU A 145 8.67 -3.28 0.85
CA LEU A 145 7.45 -3.79 1.48
C LEU A 145 7.68 -5.07 2.28
N ALA A 146 8.51 -5.97 1.73
CA ALA A 146 8.96 -7.15 2.43
C ALA A 146 9.89 -6.81 3.61
N ASN A 147 10.32 -5.56 3.79
CA ASN A 147 11.35 -5.17 4.74
C ASN A 147 12.62 -6.03 4.62
N VAL A 148 13.02 -6.41 3.41
CA VAL A 148 14.23 -7.20 3.13
C VAL A 148 15.28 -6.29 2.52
N THR A 149 16.30 -5.97 3.31
CA THR A 149 17.44 -5.16 2.87
C THR A 149 18.58 -6.07 2.44
N LEU A 150 18.90 -6.06 1.15
CA LEU A 150 19.96 -6.82 0.52
C LEU A 150 20.63 -5.97 -0.58
N SER A 151 21.91 -6.24 -0.86
CA SER A 151 22.61 -5.73 -2.05
C SER A 151 21.97 -6.28 -3.33
N SER A 152 22.27 -5.68 -4.48
CA SER A 152 21.71 -6.12 -5.76
C SER A 152 21.97 -7.60 -6.03
N ASP A 153 23.20 -8.06 -5.85
CA ASP A 153 23.59 -9.45 -6.09
C ASP A 153 22.83 -10.41 -5.17
N LYS A 154 22.73 -10.08 -3.88
CA LYS A 154 21.98 -10.90 -2.91
C LYS A 154 20.47 -10.92 -3.17
N ARG A 155 19.91 -9.87 -3.79
CA ARG A 155 18.52 -9.90 -4.26
C ARG A 155 18.34 -10.87 -5.41
N ASN A 156 19.27 -10.86 -6.37
CA ASN A 156 19.25 -11.78 -7.50
C ASN A 156 19.44 -13.24 -7.05
N GLU A 157 20.34 -13.49 -6.10
CA GLU A 157 20.49 -14.82 -5.48
C GLU A 157 19.17 -15.29 -4.83
N LEU A 158 18.54 -14.46 -4.00
CA LEU A 158 17.26 -14.80 -3.36
C LEU A 158 16.18 -15.12 -4.39
N LEU A 159 16.08 -14.32 -5.45
CA LEU A 159 15.11 -14.53 -6.53
C LEU A 159 15.41 -15.81 -7.30
N HIS A 160 16.68 -16.08 -7.59
CA HIS A 160 17.09 -17.31 -8.26
C HIS A 160 16.81 -18.54 -7.40
N GLU A 161 17.08 -18.51 -6.11
CA GLU A 161 16.75 -19.60 -5.18
C GLU A 161 15.24 -19.89 -5.18
N LEU A 162 14.39 -18.85 -5.09
CA LEU A 162 12.94 -19.05 -5.13
C LEU A 162 12.47 -19.62 -6.47
N TYR A 163 13.06 -19.16 -7.58
CA TYR A 163 12.75 -19.64 -8.92
C TYR A 163 13.17 -21.10 -9.12
N SER A 164 14.41 -21.44 -8.78
CA SER A 164 14.96 -22.79 -8.96
C SER A 164 14.24 -23.84 -8.12
N ASN A 165 13.59 -23.43 -7.01
CA ASN A 165 12.74 -24.29 -6.20
C ASN A 165 11.25 -24.25 -6.59
N GLY A 166 10.89 -23.55 -7.68
CA GLY A 166 9.52 -23.52 -8.21
C GLY A 166 8.53 -22.64 -7.45
N TYR A 167 8.98 -21.79 -6.51
CA TYR A 167 8.08 -20.90 -5.76
C TYR A 167 7.63 -19.68 -6.57
N ILE A 168 8.46 -19.26 -7.53
CA ILE A 168 8.18 -18.10 -8.39
C ILE A 168 8.56 -18.41 -9.83
N HIS A 169 7.94 -17.70 -10.77
CA HIS A 169 8.23 -17.81 -12.20
C HIS A 169 8.54 -16.43 -12.78
N PHE A 170 9.50 -16.37 -13.71
CA PHE A 170 9.81 -15.13 -14.43
C PHE A 170 9.07 -15.05 -15.76
N GLY A 171 8.80 -13.82 -16.21
CA GLY A 171 8.30 -13.58 -17.55
C GLY A 171 9.32 -13.97 -18.63
N LYS A 172 8.83 -14.44 -19.80
CA LYS A 172 9.69 -14.80 -20.94
C LYS A 172 10.48 -13.61 -21.53
N LYS A 173 10.02 -12.38 -21.30
CA LYS A 173 10.66 -11.17 -21.83
C LYS A 173 11.80 -10.72 -20.91
N VAL A 174 13.01 -10.73 -21.44
CA VAL A 174 14.26 -10.43 -20.70
C VAL A 174 14.29 -9.02 -20.09
N ASN A 175 13.57 -8.05 -20.66
CA ASN A 175 13.51 -6.68 -20.17
C ASN A 175 12.39 -6.43 -19.13
N ASN A 176 11.78 -7.48 -18.60
CA ASN A 176 10.65 -7.36 -17.67
C ASN A 176 10.94 -8.17 -16.40
N LEU A 177 11.09 -7.48 -15.27
CA LEU A 177 11.31 -8.11 -13.95
C LEU A 177 10.02 -8.62 -13.31
N ASN A 178 9.03 -9.01 -14.14
CA ASN A 178 7.76 -9.46 -13.64
C ASN A 178 7.91 -10.85 -13.02
N ILE A 179 7.30 -11.00 -11.86
CA ILE A 179 7.28 -12.25 -11.11
C ILE A 179 5.84 -12.76 -11.10
N LYS A 180 5.67 -14.04 -11.40
CA LYS A 180 4.44 -14.78 -11.16
C LYS A 180 4.65 -15.68 -9.94
N ILE A 181 3.62 -15.83 -9.14
CA ILE A 181 3.52 -16.87 -8.14
C ILE A 181 2.27 -17.71 -8.41
N ASP A 182 2.30 -18.95 -7.97
CA ASP A 182 1.12 -19.80 -8.05
C ASP A 182 0.19 -19.47 -6.88
N LEU A 183 -0.96 -18.87 -7.20
CA LEU A 183 -2.04 -18.65 -6.26
C LEU A 183 -2.88 -19.91 -6.20
N GLY A 184 -3.08 -20.48 -5.01
CA GLY A 184 -4.06 -21.54 -4.86
C GLY A 184 -5.49 -21.01 -5.01
N ASP A 185 -6.46 -21.91 -5.12
CA ASP A 185 -7.90 -21.57 -5.19
C ASP A 185 -8.38 -20.70 -4.02
N THR A 186 -9.54 -20.07 -4.16
CA THR A 186 -10.12 -19.22 -3.10
C THR A 186 -10.94 -19.99 -2.06
N ASP A 187 -11.09 -21.31 -2.23
CA ASP A 187 -11.93 -22.16 -1.37
C ASP A 187 -11.21 -22.65 -0.10
N ASP A 188 -10.26 -21.87 0.41
CA ASP A 188 -9.46 -22.18 1.58
C ASP A 188 -9.72 -21.16 2.69
N ASP A 189 -9.31 -21.48 3.91
CA ASP A 189 -9.47 -20.57 5.05
C ASP A 189 -8.52 -19.37 4.95
N VAL A 190 -9.03 -18.19 5.32
CA VAL A 190 -8.23 -16.96 5.34
C VAL A 190 -7.39 -16.91 6.62
N ALA A 191 -6.10 -17.20 6.49
CA ALA A 191 -5.12 -17.16 7.58
C ALA A 191 -4.77 -15.73 8.04
N TYR A 192 -4.78 -14.77 7.11
CA TYR A 192 -4.43 -13.37 7.40
C TYR A 192 -5.17 -12.38 6.50
N LYS A 193 -5.56 -11.24 7.08
CA LYS A 193 -6.19 -10.13 6.38
C LYS A 193 -5.22 -8.96 6.29
N VAL A 194 -4.66 -8.73 5.10
CA VAL A 194 -3.82 -7.55 4.85
C VAL A 194 -4.70 -6.33 4.66
N THR A 195 -4.78 -5.48 5.67
CA THR A 195 -5.56 -4.22 5.66
C THR A 195 -4.72 -2.98 5.34
N GLN A 196 -3.39 -3.09 5.45
CA GLN A 196 -2.47 -2.00 5.16
C GLN A 196 -1.26 -2.52 4.38
N PHE A 197 -0.92 -1.85 3.29
CA PHE A 197 0.22 -2.20 2.42
C PHE A 197 1.51 -1.51 2.85
N GLU A 198 1.85 -1.68 4.13
CA GLU A 198 3.04 -1.12 4.74
C GLU A 198 3.72 -2.18 5.60
N ASN A 199 5.04 -2.30 5.49
CA ASN A 199 5.82 -3.24 6.29
C ASN A 199 5.32 -4.70 6.23
N ILE A 200 4.78 -5.14 5.08
CA ILE A 200 4.15 -6.46 4.89
C ILE A 200 5.02 -7.61 5.42
N GLY A 201 6.32 -7.61 5.10
CA GLY A 201 7.20 -8.66 5.62
C GLY A 201 7.35 -8.62 7.15
N ASN A 202 7.30 -7.45 7.78
CA ASN A 202 7.25 -7.39 9.24
C ASN A 202 5.87 -7.78 9.79
N GLN A 203 4.78 -7.57 9.07
CA GLN A 203 3.46 -8.11 9.44
C GLN A 203 3.51 -9.63 9.54
N TYR A 204 4.10 -10.32 8.55
CA TYR A 204 4.33 -11.77 8.64
C TYR A 204 5.05 -12.17 9.94
N ILE A 205 6.21 -11.57 10.19
CA ILE A 205 6.99 -11.91 11.39
C ILE A 205 6.23 -11.59 12.68
N GLY A 206 5.48 -10.48 12.70
CA GLY A 206 4.71 -10.05 13.85
C GLY A 206 3.51 -10.94 14.17
N ASN A 207 3.01 -11.73 13.24
CA ASN A 207 1.85 -12.60 13.47
C ASN A 207 2.26 -14.07 13.62
N PHE A 208 3.27 -14.52 12.87
CA PHE A 208 3.57 -15.95 12.73
C PHE A 208 4.89 -16.38 13.36
N LYS A 209 5.83 -15.47 13.62
CA LYS A 209 7.13 -15.85 14.21
C LYS A 209 7.09 -15.79 15.74
N LYS A 210 7.38 -16.92 16.38
CA LYS A 210 7.53 -17.00 17.85
C LYS A 210 8.51 -15.95 18.39
N GLY A 211 8.15 -15.32 19.51
CA GLY A 211 8.94 -14.27 20.15
C GLY A 211 8.77 -12.88 19.54
N TYR A 212 7.87 -12.73 18.57
CA TYR A 212 7.49 -11.45 18.00
C TYR A 212 5.97 -11.26 18.10
N LYS A 213 5.55 -9.99 18.08
CA LYS A 213 4.15 -9.60 17.92
C LYS A 213 4.03 -8.33 17.06
N GLN A 214 2.88 -8.07 16.48
CA GLN A 214 2.63 -6.85 15.71
C GLN A 214 2.44 -5.63 16.62
N CYS A 215 2.87 -4.46 16.16
CA CYS A 215 2.63 -3.20 16.84
C CYS A 215 1.13 -2.91 16.94
N ALA A 216 0.65 -2.64 18.15
CA ALA A 216 -0.77 -2.39 18.42
C ALA A 216 -1.31 -1.11 17.76
N ASN A 217 -0.43 -0.19 17.33
CA ASN A 217 -0.83 1.04 16.62
C ASN A 217 -1.18 0.79 15.14
N GLY A 218 -1.24 -0.47 14.68
CA GLY A 218 -1.59 -0.80 13.30
C GLY A 218 -0.50 -0.57 12.24
N CYS A 219 0.64 0.06 12.57
CA CYS A 219 1.67 0.48 11.59
C CYS A 219 2.44 -0.63 10.84
N GLY A 220 2.00 -1.89 10.94
CA GLY A 220 2.59 -3.05 10.28
C GLY A 220 3.99 -3.47 10.78
N ARG A 221 4.58 -2.75 11.76
CA ARG A 221 5.89 -3.09 12.31
C ARG A 221 5.81 -4.22 13.34
N LYS A 222 6.81 -5.08 13.36
CA LYS A 222 7.00 -6.11 14.39
C LYS A 222 7.68 -5.56 15.64
N ILE A 223 7.41 -6.19 16.78
CA ILE A 223 8.03 -5.96 18.07
C ILE A 223 8.61 -7.28 18.57
N LYS A 224 9.83 -7.27 19.08
CA LYS A 224 10.40 -8.43 19.79
C LYS A 224 9.82 -8.45 21.20
N ILE A 225 9.24 -9.58 21.60
CA ILE A 225 8.68 -9.75 22.94
C ILE A 225 9.84 -9.87 23.93
N LYS A 226 9.98 -8.88 24.82
CA LYS A 226 10.87 -8.94 25.97
C LYS A 226 10.09 -9.05 27.28
N GLY A 227 8.86 -8.54 27.29
CA GLY A 227 7.92 -8.71 28.40
C GLY A 227 6.46 -8.58 27.94
N THR A 228 5.54 -8.62 28.91
CA THR A 228 4.10 -8.55 28.67
C THR A 228 3.64 -7.18 28.15
N ASN A 229 4.33 -6.10 28.56
CA ASN A 229 3.92 -4.72 28.31
C ASN A 229 4.40 -4.10 26.98
N ASP A 230 5.15 -4.84 26.15
CA ASP A 230 5.71 -4.30 24.90
C ASP A 230 4.63 -4.07 23.81
N LYS A 231 3.78 -3.05 23.91
CA LYS A 231 2.64 -2.87 22.98
C LYS A 231 3.00 -2.20 21.65
N TYR A 232 4.00 -1.31 21.66
CA TYR A 232 4.30 -0.42 20.54
C TYR A 232 5.74 -0.58 20.06
N CYS A 233 5.95 -0.40 18.75
CA CYS A 233 7.30 -0.27 18.22
C CYS A 233 7.93 1.05 18.69
N LYS A 234 9.26 1.16 18.64
CA LYS A 234 9.99 2.35 19.13
C LYS A 234 9.51 3.69 18.55
N TYR A 235 8.99 3.68 17.31
CA TYR A 235 8.50 4.89 16.66
C TYR A 235 7.12 5.29 17.20
N CYS A 236 6.15 4.38 17.19
CA CYS A 236 4.82 4.64 17.73
C CYS A 236 4.85 4.91 19.24
N ALA A 237 5.73 4.26 20.00
CA ALA A 237 5.93 4.54 21.41
C ALA A 237 6.39 5.99 21.64
N ARG A 238 7.34 6.47 20.81
CA ARG A 238 7.82 7.86 20.85
C ARG A 238 6.72 8.85 20.47
N GLU A 239 5.95 8.57 19.43
CA GLU A 239 4.82 9.44 19.02
C GLU A 239 3.78 9.56 20.14
N LYS A 240 3.40 8.43 20.75
CA LYS A 240 2.48 8.40 21.90
C LYS A 240 3.03 9.18 23.09
N GLN A 241 4.32 9.06 23.37
CA GLN A 241 4.97 9.84 24.45
C GLN A 241 4.92 11.34 24.16
N LEU A 242 5.22 11.77 22.94
CA LEU A 242 5.14 13.18 22.54
C LEU A 242 3.70 13.72 22.62
N GLU A 243 2.72 12.93 22.20
CA GLU A 243 1.29 13.24 22.34
C GLU A 243 0.92 13.45 23.81
N TRP A 244 1.39 12.56 24.68
CA TRP A 244 1.16 12.66 26.13
C TRP A 244 1.78 13.92 26.74
N GLN A 245 3.02 14.24 26.38
CA GLN A 245 3.71 15.45 26.83
C GLN A 245 2.97 16.73 26.40
N ARG A 246 2.51 16.79 25.13
CA ARG A 246 1.73 17.93 24.62
C ARG A 246 0.42 18.09 25.40
N ASN A 247 -0.29 16.99 25.63
CA ASN A 247 -1.55 17.02 26.38
C ASN A 247 -1.34 17.42 27.85
N SER A 248 -0.26 16.96 28.48
CA SER A 248 0.11 17.37 29.84
C SER A 248 0.41 18.87 29.92
N MET A 249 1.18 19.40 28.98
CA MET A 249 1.51 20.84 28.91
C MET A 249 0.25 21.69 28.66
N ARG A 250 -0.65 21.22 27.80
CA ARG A 250 -1.93 21.88 27.54
C ARG A 250 -2.77 21.96 28.81
N LYS A 251 -2.96 20.84 29.51
CA LYS A 251 -3.70 20.80 30.79
C LYS A 251 -3.08 21.71 31.83
N SER A 252 -1.75 21.68 31.98
CA SER A 252 -1.05 22.53 32.95
C SER A 252 -1.30 24.01 32.68
N ARG A 253 -1.28 24.45 31.41
CA ARG A 253 -1.60 25.82 31.03
C ARG A 253 -3.06 26.19 31.28
N GLU A 254 -3.99 25.28 30.97
CA GLU A 254 -5.42 25.49 31.21
C GLU A 254 -5.71 25.64 32.72
N THR A 255 -5.09 24.82 33.57
CA THR A 255 -5.19 24.92 35.03
C THR A 255 -4.60 26.23 35.56
N SER A 256 -3.42 26.64 35.08
CA SER A 256 -2.82 27.92 35.47
C SER A 256 -3.65 29.14 35.03
N MET A 257 -4.45 29.06 33.96
CA MET A 257 -5.36 30.15 33.58
C MET A 257 -6.61 30.20 34.47
N CYS A 258 -7.13 29.05 34.90
CA CYS A 258 -8.28 28.99 35.82
C CYS A 258 -7.95 29.45 37.24
N GLU A 259 -6.70 29.30 37.71
CA GLU A 259 -6.28 29.76 39.05
C GLU A 259 -6.03 31.28 39.13
N VAL A 260 -5.97 31.97 37.98
CA VAL A 260 -5.72 33.42 37.89
C VAL A 260 -7.02 34.21 37.60
N SER A 261 -8.16 33.52 37.48
CA SER A 261 -9.51 34.09 37.27
C SER A 261 -10.35 34.02 38.54
#